data_AF-A0A381RAH3-F1
#
_entry.id   AF-A0A381RAH3-F1
#
_cell.length_a   1.000
_cell.length_b   1.000
_cell.length_c   1.000
_cell.angle_alpha   90.00
_cell.angle_beta   90.00
_cell.angle_gamma   90.00
#
_symmetry.space_group_name_H-M   'P 1'
#
loop_
_entity.id
_entity.type
_entity.pdbx_description
1 polymer ?
#
loop_
_entity_poly.entity_id
_entity_poly.type
_entity_poly.pdbx_seq_one_letter_code
_entity_poly.pdbx_strand_id
1 'polypeptide(L)'
;MGIYKKILRAIVSILFLTLLTCQDNSECSDCGGNLLDGYLFKKVTQEDLADIGSIDGVNIGICIRYQLSGLTEGDFDLETIEIVDDCCCD
;
A
#
# COMPACT_ATOMS: atom_id res chain seq x y z
N MET A 1 16.61 -35.31 17.73
CA MET A 1 16.88 -34.65 16.42
C MET A 1 15.56 -34.40 15.65
N GLY A 2 14.50 -33.89 16.30
CA GLY A 2 13.16 -33.89 15.70
C GLY A 2 12.22 -32.76 16.11
N ILE A 3 12.53 -32.05 17.20
CA ILE A 3 11.72 -30.93 17.71
C ILE A 3 12.02 -29.66 16.90
N TYR A 4 13.30 -29.36 16.64
CA TYR A 4 13.70 -28.19 15.85
C TYR A 4 13.19 -28.25 14.40
N LYS A 5 13.03 -29.45 13.81
CA LYS A 5 12.52 -29.61 12.44
C LYS A 5 11.01 -29.33 12.35
N LYS A 6 10.28 -29.59 13.43
CA LYS A 6 8.85 -29.24 13.57
C LYS A 6 8.67 -27.74 13.82
N ILE A 7 9.53 -27.15 14.66
CA ILE A 7 9.55 -25.71 14.91
C ILE A 7 9.93 -24.94 13.64
N LEU A 8 10.94 -25.40 12.89
CA LEU A 8 11.34 -24.78 11.62
C LEU A 8 10.21 -24.82 10.58
N ARG A 9 9.48 -25.93 10.47
CA ARG A 9 8.29 -26.02 9.60
C ARG A 9 7.17 -25.07 10.03
N ALA A 10 6.96 -24.91 11.34
CA ALA A 10 5.96 -23.99 11.87
C ALA A 10 6.34 -22.53 11.57
N ILE A 11 7.60 -22.14 11.77
CA ILE A 11 8.09 -20.78 11.48
C ILE A 11 7.99 -20.48 9.98
N VAL A 12 8.37 -21.41 9.10
CA VAL A 12 8.22 -21.25 7.64
C VAL A 12 6.75 -21.10 7.24
N SER A 13 5.84 -21.83 7.89
CA SER A 13 4.39 -21.73 7.60
C SER A 13 3.80 -20.41 8.08
N ILE A 14 4.24 -19.89 9.23
CA ILE A 14 3.83 -18.59 9.77
C ILE A 14 4.38 -17.44 8.91
N LEU A 15 5.62 -17.55 8.45
CA LEU A 15 6.24 -16.59 7.54
C LEU A 15 5.56 -16.58 6.15
N PHE A 16 5.03 -17.73 5.70
CA PHE A 16 4.22 -17.81 4.48
C PHE A 16 2.83 -17.17 4.66
N LEU A 17 2.24 -17.26 5.86
CA LEU A 17 0.95 -16.64 6.18
C LEU A 17 1.04 -15.11 6.25
N THR A 18 2.18 -14.55 6.66
CA THR A 18 2.40 -13.09 6.65
C THR A 18 2.64 -12.52 5.26
N LEU A 19 2.99 -13.36 4.26
CA LEU A 19 3.08 -12.94 2.86
C LEU A 19 1.72 -13.03 2.13
N LEU A 20 0.73 -13.70 2.73
CA LEU A 20 -0.64 -13.85 2.21
C LEU A 20 -1.60 -12.76 2.71
N THR A 21 -1.15 -11.80 3.53
CA THR A 21 -1.99 -10.67 3.96
C THR A 21 -2.10 -9.57 2.91
N CYS A 22 -1.39 -9.68 1.79
CA CYS A 22 -1.86 -9.06 0.56
C CYS A 22 -2.92 -10.01 0.00
N GLN A 23 -4.14 -9.84 0.49
CA GLN A 23 -5.28 -10.50 -0.11
C GLN A 23 -5.34 -9.98 -1.55
N ASP A 24 -5.07 -10.86 -2.52
CA ASP A 24 -5.38 -10.67 -3.93
C ASP A 24 -6.88 -10.37 -4.02
N ASN A 25 -7.28 -9.14 -3.70
CA ASN A 25 -8.58 -8.65 -4.03
C ASN A 25 -8.48 -8.39 -5.53
N SER A 26 -9.12 -9.24 -6.34
CA SER A 26 -9.12 -9.10 -7.80
C SER A 26 -9.56 -7.70 -8.26
N GLU A 27 -10.25 -6.96 -7.38
CA GLU A 27 -10.64 -5.56 -7.56
C GLU A 27 -9.44 -4.59 -7.63
N CYS A 28 -8.29 -4.96 -7.04
CA CYS A 28 -7.06 -4.16 -7.10
C CYS A 28 -6.41 -4.16 -8.49
N SER A 29 -6.64 -5.20 -9.29
CA SER A 29 -6.09 -5.29 -10.66
C SER A 29 -6.79 -4.35 -11.64
N ASP A 30 -8.01 -3.91 -11.33
CA ASP A 30 -8.83 -3.07 -12.21
C ASP A 30 -8.58 -1.57 -12.02
N CYS A 31 -7.77 -1.18 -11.03
CA CYS A 31 -7.55 0.22 -10.66
C CYS A 31 -6.44 0.94 -11.45
N GLY A 32 -6.08 0.43 -12.62
CA GLY A 32 -5.22 1.17 -13.56
C GLY A 32 -3.75 1.29 -13.15
N GLY A 33 -3.27 0.46 -12.22
CA GLY A 33 -1.86 0.33 -11.89
C GLY A 33 -1.65 -0.77 -10.86
N ASN A 34 -0.70 -1.68 -11.11
CA ASN A 34 -0.34 -2.69 -10.12
C ASN A 34 0.71 -2.13 -9.16
N LEU A 35 0.81 -2.70 -7.96
CA LEU A 35 1.95 -2.51 -7.05
C LEU A 35 3.30 -2.72 -7.76
N LEU A 36 3.32 -3.58 -8.79
CA LEU A 36 4.48 -3.84 -9.65
C LEU A 36 4.89 -2.65 -10.53
N ASP A 37 3.96 -1.75 -10.85
CA ASP A 37 4.22 -0.51 -11.59
C ASP A 37 4.67 0.63 -10.66
N GLY A 38 4.76 0.36 -9.36
CA GLY A 38 5.22 1.30 -8.33
C GLY A 38 4.18 2.33 -7.89
N TYR A 39 2.93 2.20 -8.34
CA TYR A 39 1.84 3.08 -7.94
C TYR A 39 1.07 2.51 -6.75
N LEU A 40 0.81 3.38 -5.78
CA LEU A 40 -0.01 3.11 -4.61
C LEU A 40 -1.23 4.02 -4.60
N PHE A 41 -2.29 3.53 -3.97
CA PHE A 41 -3.51 4.26 -3.71
C PHE A 41 -3.65 4.45 -2.21
N LYS A 42 -4.08 5.64 -1.78
CA LYS A 42 -4.32 5.91 -0.37
C LYS A 42 -5.47 6.90 -0.21
N LYS A 43 -6.30 6.63 0.80
CA LYS A 43 -7.25 7.61 1.30
C LYS A 43 -6.55 8.62 2.19
N VAL A 44 -6.64 9.89 1.85
CA VAL A 44 -5.99 10.98 2.59
C VAL A 44 -6.56 11.06 4.00
N THR A 45 -5.68 10.95 4.99
CA THR A 45 -6.00 11.13 6.41
C THR A 45 -5.56 12.51 6.90
N GLN A 46 -5.88 12.84 8.14
CA GLN A 46 -5.43 14.10 8.75
C GLN A 46 -3.90 14.18 8.90
N GLU A 47 -3.24 13.05 9.12
CA GLU A 47 -1.78 12.98 9.26
C GLU A 47 -1.10 13.27 7.92
N ASP A 48 -1.65 12.75 6.83
CA ASP A 48 -1.12 12.93 5.48
C ASP A 48 -1.14 14.39 5.03
N LEU A 49 -2.09 15.20 5.51
CA LEU A 49 -2.17 16.62 5.16
C LEU A 49 -0.91 17.41 5.58
N ALA A 50 -0.15 16.93 6.55
CA ALA A 50 1.12 17.55 6.91
C ALA A 50 2.13 17.52 5.75
N ASP A 51 2.09 16.46 4.94
CA ASP A 51 3.03 16.22 3.85
C ASP A 51 2.46 16.66 2.50
N ILE A 52 1.18 16.37 2.24
CA ILE A 52 0.55 16.57 0.92
C ILE A 52 -0.55 17.64 0.89
N GLY A 53 -0.89 18.27 2.03
CA GLY A 53 -1.98 19.24 2.13
C GLY A 53 -1.75 20.56 1.39
N SER A 54 -0.54 20.77 0.85
CA SER A 54 -0.23 21.94 0.00
C SER A 54 -0.66 21.74 -1.47
N ILE A 55 -1.04 20.53 -1.85
CA ILE A 55 -1.48 20.19 -3.21
C ILE A 55 -2.94 20.61 -3.38
N ASP A 56 -3.22 21.36 -4.44
CA ASP A 56 -4.57 21.84 -4.72
C ASP A 56 -5.54 20.67 -4.95
N GLY A 57 -6.71 20.76 -4.32
CA GLY A 57 -7.71 19.69 -4.35
C GLY A 57 -7.49 18.56 -3.36
N VAL A 58 -6.34 18.48 -2.68
CA VAL A 58 -6.10 17.46 -1.64
C VAL A 58 -6.86 17.78 -0.36
N ASN A 59 -7.67 16.83 0.13
CA ASN A 59 -8.43 16.97 1.36
C ASN A 59 -8.65 15.61 2.03
N ILE A 60 -9.00 15.62 3.32
CA ILE A 60 -9.29 14.40 4.08
C ILE A 60 -10.42 13.62 3.41
N GLY A 61 -10.20 12.33 3.23
CA GLY A 61 -11.20 11.40 2.71
C GLY A 61 -11.24 11.29 1.18
N ILE A 62 -10.44 12.07 0.46
CA ILE A 62 -10.24 11.85 -0.99
C ILE A 62 -9.23 10.74 -1.21
N CYS A 63 -9.21 10.22 -2.43
CA CYS A 63 -8.30 9.17 -2.85
C CYS A 63 -7.20 9.77 -3.71
N ILE A 64 -5.96 9.41 -3.41
CA ILE A 64 -4.81 9.79 -4.21
C ILE A 64 -4.10 8.56 -4.72
N ARG A 65 -3.55 8.69 -5.92
CA ARG A 65 -2.59 7.76 -6.51
C ARG A 65 -1.22 8.44 -6.51
N TYR A 66 -0.19 7.73 -6.09
CA TYR A 66 1.18 8.27 -6.05
C TYR A 66 2.20 7.16 -6.31
N GLN A 67 3.40 7.53 -6.74
CA GLN A 67 4.52 6.62 -6.87
C GLN A 67 5.33 6.58 -5.58
N LEU A 68 5.84 5.40 -5.23
CA LEU A 68 6.82 5.27 -4.14
C LEU A 68 8.14 5.95 -4.55
N SER A 69 8.47 7.06 -3.90
CA SER A 69 9.81 7.68 -3.98
C SER A 69 10.88 6.88 -3.21
N GLY A 70 10.48 5.90 -2.39
CA GLY A 70 11.37 5.09 -1.53
C GLY A 70 10.78 3.75 -1.08
N LEU A 71 11.45 3.07 -0.14
CA LEU A 71 11.02 1.77 0.41
C LEU A 71 10.13 1.89 1.67
N THR A 72 9.79 3.10 2.08
CA THR A 72 9.04 3.39 3.31
C THR A 72 7.64 3.88 2.97
N GLU A 73 6.63 3.22 3.54
CA GLU A 73 5.24 3.65 3.42
C GLU A 73 5.07 5.03 4.09
N GLY A 74 4.36 5.94 3.41
CA GLY A 74 4.15 7.32 3.87
C GLY A 74 5.11 8.35 3.27
N ASP A 75 6.11 7.93 2.50
CA ASP A 75 6.94 8.85 1.73
C ASP A 75 6.27 9.11 0.38
N PHE A 76 5.66 10.29 0.25
CA PHE A 76 4.94 10.68 -0.96
C PHE A 76 5.88 11.34 -1.96
N ASP A 77 5.90 10.83 -3.20
CA ASP A 77 6.47 11.61 -4.30
C ASP A 77 5.45 12.66 -4.77
N LEU A 78 5.61 13.89 -4.28
CA LEU A 78 4.71 15.01 -4.55
C LEU A 78 4.53 15.31 -6.04
N GLU A 79 5.51 14.95 -6.89
CA GLU A 79 5.43 15.18 -8.34
C GLU A 79 4.52 14.16 -9.05
N THR A 80 4.21 13.05 -8.39
CA THR A 80 3.44 11.92 -8.96
C THR A 80 2.02 11.81 -8.39
N ILE A 81 1.66 12.67 -7.43
CA ILE A 81 0.35 12.65 -6.81
C ILE A 81 -0.73 13.06 -7.81
N GLU A 82 -1.71 12.18 -7.97
CA GLU A 82 -2.90 12.39 -8.77
C GLU A 82 -4.13 12.10 -7.91
N ILE A 83 -5.14 12.97 -7.95
CA ILE A 83 -6.40 12.75 -7.26
C ILE A 83 -7.26 11.84 -8.12
N VAL A 84 -7.77 10.76 -7.52
CA VAL A 84 -8.62 9.76 -8.19
C VAL A 84 -9.96 9.64 -7.47
N ASP A 85 -11.00 9.22 -8.18
CA ASP A 85 -12.35 9.11 -7.61
C ASP A 85 -12.50 7.90 -6.66
N ASP A 86 -11.75 6.82 -6.89
CA ASP A 86 -11.84 5.58 -6.11
C ASP A 86 -10.54 5.25 -5.36
N CYS A 87 -10.69 4.97 -4.06
CA CYS A 87 -9.62 4.47 -3.18
C CYS A 87 -9.53 2.98 -3.40
N CYS A 88 -8.75 2.60 -4.38
CA CYS A 88 -8.53 1.21 -4.66
C CYS A 88 -7.70 0.57 -3.54
N CYS A 89 -8.16 -0.58 -3.04
CA CYS A 89 -7.45 -1.38 -2.04
C CYS A 89 -7.32 -0.71 -0.66
N ASP A 90 -8.46 -0.44 -0.01
CA ASP A 90 -8.55 -0.05 1.42
C ASP A 90 -8.03 -1.16 2.37
#